data_AF-A0A922S0Q6-F1
#
_entry.id   AF-A0A922S0Q6-F1
#
_cell.length_a   1.000
_cell.length_b   1.000
_cell.length_c   1.000
_cell.angle_alpha   90.00
_cell.angle_beta   90.00
_cell.angle_gamma   90.00
#
_symmetry.space_group_name_H-M   'P 1'
#
loop_
_entity.id
_entity.type
_entity.pdbx_description
1 polymer ?
#
loop_
_entity_poly.entity_id
_entity_poly.type
_entity_poly.pdbx_seq_one_letter_code
_entity_poly.pdbx_strand_id
1 'polypeptide(L)'
;MCLNDRDSDEWLRVCSRKTKRKHKATRPVKRPAIQKPNVPLDYMDDDSLETVLGRFDGIRSSLLLSKPDRTFLEGLLKSINQAFTIISNKQTEPSRIDVICLGLGNPAVHHASLRQLVVLDFLLQFDPRMERSRTHLYDPVFKSVARALIRKLGMHVSIF
;
A
#
# COMPACT_ATOMS: atom_id res chain seq x y z
N MET A 1 -32.14 28.04 -21.80
CA MET A 1 -31.90 27.48 -20.46
C MET A 1 -30.56 26.76 -20.53
N CYS A 2 -29.52 27.42 -20.03
CA CYS A 2 -28.15 26.91 -20.06
C CYS A 2 -27.86 26.26 -18.71
N LEU A 3 -27.63 24.94 -18.71
CA LEU A 3 -27.10 24.23 -17.57
C LEU A 3 -25.59 24.50 -17.54
N ASN A 4 -25.13 25.09 -16.44
CA ASN A 4 -23.73 25.38 -16.21
C ASN A 4 -22.96 24.06 -16.03
N ASP A 5 -22.20 23.66 -17.06
CA ASP A 5 -21.10 22.70 -16.99
C ASP A 5 -19.95 23.33 -16.18
N ARG A 6 -19.94 23.13 -14.86
CA ARG A 6 -18.92 23.76 -14.00
C ARG A 6 -18.32 22.89 -12.89
N ASP A 7 -18.43 21.57 -13.00
CA ASP A 7 -17.89 20.64 -12.00
C ASP A 7 -16.91 19.59 -12.57
N SER A 8 -16.37 19.79 -13.77
CA SER A 8 -15.49 18.82 -14.43
C SER A 8 -13.98 19.13 -14.35
N ASP A 9 -13.59 20.23 -13.70
CA ASP A 9 -12.20 20.71 -13.75
C ASP A 9 -11.34 20.44 -12.49
N GLU A 10 -11.85 19.77 -11.46
CA GLU A 10 -11.11 19.65 -10.18
C GLU A 10 -10.19 18.42 -10.06
N TRP A 11 -10.06 17.61 -11.12
CA TRP A 11 -9.12 16.47 -11.13
C TRP A 11 -8.03 16.62 -12.20
N LEU A 12 -7.30 17.73 -12.18
CA LEU A 12 -6.15 17.95 -13.07
C LEU A 12 -4.84 18.24 -12.32
N ARG A 13 -4.07 17.15 -12.13
CA ARG A 13 -2.60 17.04 -12.18
C ARG A 13 -1.77 17.76 -11.11
N VAL A 14 -1.61 17.11 -9.95
CA VAL A 14 -0.44 17.30 -9.08
C VAL A 14 0.75 16.50 -9.64
N CYS A 15 1.27 16.92 -10.80
CA CYS A 15 2.59 16.52 -11.32
C CYS A 15 3.05 17.49 -12.42
N SER A 16 3.06 18.79 -12.16
CA SER A 16 3.75 19.73 -13.07
C SER A 16 5.26 19.69 -12.81
N ARG A 17 5.93 18.79 -13.52
CA ARG A 17 7.40 18.73 -13.63
C ARG A 17 7.91 19.90 -14.47
N LYS A 18 8.58 20.88 -13.87
CA LYS A 18 9.58 21.70 -14.59
C LYS A 18 10.75 22.13 -13.70
N THR A 19 11.77 21.28 -13.64
CA THR A 19 13.17 21.71 -13.45
C THR A 19 14.04 20.92 -14.42
N LYS A 20 14.20 21.45 -15.64
CA LYS A 20 15.25 21.01 -16.57
C LYS A 20 16.59 21.51 -16.02
N ARG A 21 17.29 20.69 -15.23
CA ARG A 21 18.74 20.85 -15.04
C ARG A 21 19.45 19.97 -16.07
N LYS A 22 20.23 20.61 -16.96
CA LYS A 22 21.10 19.95 -17.94
C LYS A 22 22.17 19.15 -17.19
N HIS A 23 22.10 17.83 -17.24
CA HIS A 23 23.23 16.98 -16.87
C HIS A 23 24.08 16.69 -18.12
N LYS A 24 25.37 16.99 -17.99
CA LYS A 24 26.46 16.74 -18.94
C LYS A 24 26.51 15.24 -19.26
N ALA A 25 26.60 14.90 -20.54
CA ALA A 25 26.56 13.53 -21.03
C ALA A 25 27.79 12.73 -20.55
N THR A 26 27.59 11.80 -19.62
CA THR A 26 28.55 10.75 -19.30
C THR A 26 28.09 9.47 -19.98
N ARG A 27 28.97 8.87 -20.81
CA ARG A 27 28.69 7.68 -21.61
C ARG A 27 28.14 6.53 -20.75
N PRO A 28 27.14 5.76 -21.21
CA PRO A 28 26.64 4.62 -20.47
C PRO A 28 27.67 3.48 -20.48
N VAL A 29 28.10 3.08 -19.28
CA VAL A 29 28.85 1.84 -19.05
C VAL A 29 27.93 0.67 -19.39
N LYS A 30 28.30 -0.14 -20.40
CA LYS A 30 27.61 -1.38 -20.74
C LYS A 30 27.69 -2.34 -19.56
N ARG A 31 26.61 -2.47 -18.78
CA ARG A 31 26.44 -3.57 -17.83
C ARG A 31 25.85 -4.76 -18.60
N PRO A 32 26.36 -5.99 -18.42
CA PRO A 32 25.74 -7.16 -19.04
C PRO A 32 24.32 -7.31 -18.53
N ALA A 33 23.40 -7.61 -19.44
CA ALA A 33 22.02 -7.90 -19.12
C ALA A 33 21.98 -9.14 -18.22
N ILE A 34 21.65 -8.94 -16.94
CA ILE A 34 21.24 -10.03 -16.06
C ILE A 34 19.94 -10.55 -16.67
N GLN A 35 20.02 -11.68 -17.38
CA GLN A 35 18.86 -12.44 -17.77
C GLN A 35 18.19 -12.90 -16.48
N LYS A 36 17.18 -12.16 -16.04
CA LYS A 36 16.23 -12.71 -15.07
C LYS A 36 15.52 -13.84 -15.80
N PRO A 37 15.53 -15.08 -15.26
CA PRO A 37 14.72 -16.13 -15.85
C PRO A 37 13.27 -15.64 -15.84
N ASN A 38 12.66 -15.56 -17.02
CA ASN A 38 11.23 -15.38 -17.18
C ASN A 38 10.57 -16.69 -16.73
N VAL A 39 10.52 -16.90 -15.41
CA VAL A 39 9.68 -17.94 -14.83
C VAL A 39 8.25 -17.48 -15.08
N PRO A 40 7.41 -18.28 -15.77
CA PRO A 40 5.99 -17.99 -15.87
C PRO A 40 5.44 -17.83 -14.44
N LEU A 41 4.91 -16.64 -14.14
CA LEU A 41 4.30 -16.28 -12.84
C LEU A 41 3.11 -17.19 -12.45
N ASP A 42 2.72 -18.09 -13.35
CA ASP A 42 1.53 -18.93 -13.28
C ASP A 42 1.76 -20.31 -12.63
N TYR A 43 3.00 -20.66 -12.26
CA TYR A 43 3.35 -22.01 -11.78
C TYR A 43 4.16 -22.02 -10.47
N MET A 44 3.98 -21.03 -9.60
CA MET A 44 4.36 -21.20 -8.19
C MET A 44 3.12 -21.65 -7.44
N ASP A 45 3.21 -22.84 -6.82
CA ASP A 45 2.20 -23.32 -5.88
C ASP A 45 1.91 -22.21 -4.88
N ASP A 46 0.62 -21.94 -4.67
CA ASP A 46 0.23 -20.97 -3.66
C ASP A 46 0.70 -21.51 -2.31
N ASP A 47 1.63 -20.80 -1.66
CA ASP A 47 2.00 -21.06 -0.28
C ASP A 47 0.73 -21.21 0.55
N SER A 48 0.68 -22.20 1.46
CA SER A 48 -0.47 -22.37 2.34
C SER A 48 -0.77 -21.07 3.11
N LEU A 49 -2.04 -20.85 3.47
CA LEU A 49 -2.42 -19.67 4.24
C LEU A 49 -1.63 -19.56 5.54
N GLU A 50 -1.35 -20.68 6.18
CA GLU A 50 -0.55 -20.81 7.40
C GLU A 50 0.89 -20.31 7.17
N THR A 51 1.50 -20.68 6.04
CA THR A 51 2.84 -20.22 5.67
C THR A 51 2.86 -18.71 5.46
N VAL A 52 1.89 -18.16 4.73
CA VAL A 52 1.82 -16.71 4.49
C VAL A 52 1.57 -15.95 5.79
N LEU A 53 0.71 -16.47 6.69
CA LEU A 53 0.48 -15.91 8.02
C LEU A 53 1.75 -15.93 8.87
N GLY A 54 2.51 -17.02 8.88
CA GLY A 54 3.77 -17.09 9.59
C GLY A 54 4.77 -16.02 9.12
N ARG A 55 4.85 -15.77 7.81
CA ARG A 55 5.66 -14.67 7.25
C ARG A 55 5.11 -13.30 7.64
N PHE A 56 3.79 -13.12 7.60
CA PHE A 56 3.12 -11.89 8.01
C PHE A 56 3.47 -11.55 9.47
N ASP A 57 3.30 -12.51 10.38
CA ASP A 57 3.59 -12.34 11.81
C ASP A 57 5.08 -12.13 12.09
N GLY A 58 5.95 -12.80 11.33
CA GLY A 58 7.39 -12.57 11.38
C GLY A 58 7.77 -11.13 11.00
N ILE A 59 7.22 -10.61 9.90
CA ILE A 59 7.43 -9.22 9.47
C ILE A 59 6.84 -8.26 10.49
N ARG A 60 5.64 -8.54 11.00
CA ARG A 60 4.97 -7.72 12.02
C ARG A 60 5.82 -7.60 13.28
N SER A 61 6.33 -8.73 13.77
CA SER A 61 7.21 -8.77 14.93
C SER A 61 8.53 -8.02 14.66
N SER A 62 9.13 -8.22 13.49
CA SER A 62 10.35 -7.54 13.08
C SER A 62 10.19 -6.02 13.10
N LEU A 63 9.08 -5.50 12.55
CA LEU A 63 8.81 -4.06 12.50
C LEU A 63 8.67 -3.43 13.90
N LEU A 64 8.21 -4.17 14.90
CA LEU A 64 8.08 -3.69 16.29
C LEU A 64 9.38 -3.79 17.08
N LEU A 65 10.15 -4.85 16.87
CA LEU A 65 11.36 -5.15 17.64
C LEU A 65 12.59 -4.42 17.10
N SER A 66 12.64 -4.16 15.80
CA SER A 66 13.73 -3.46 15.12
C SER A 66 13.63 -1.95 15.34
N LYS A 67 14.66 -1.35 15.96
CA LYS A 67 14.73 0.11 16.18
C LYS A 67 14.50 0.94 14.90
N PRO A 68 15.15 0.68 13.75
CA PRO A 68 14.93 1.49 12.55
C PRO A 68 13.50 1.37 12.02
N ASP A 69 12.92 0.17 12.02
CA ASP A 69 11.56 -0.05 11.54
C ASP A 69 10.51 0.59 12.45
N ARG A 70 10.71 0.50 13.77
CA ARG A 70 9.85 1.19 14.74
C ARG A 70 9.87 2.70 14.55
N THR A 71 11.06 3.27 14.35
CA THR A 71 11.22 4.70 14.08
C THR A 71 10.52 5.10 12.77
N PHE A 72 10.56 4.24 11.74
CA PHE A 72 9.81 4.45 10.51
C PHE A 72 8.28 4.46 10.77
N LEU A 73 7.75 3.49 11.52
CA LEU A 73 6.32 3.43 11.84
C LEU A 73 5.85 4.64 12.66
N GLU A 74 6.61 5.03 13.68
CA GLU A 74 6.35 6.23 14.49
C GLU A 74 6.32 7.49 13.61
N GLY A 75 7.30 7.63 12.69
CA GLY A 75 7.36 8.74 11.75
C GLY A 75 6.18 8.76 10.76
N LEU A 76 5.77 7.60 10.27
CA LEU A 76 4.63 7.46 9.37
C LEU A 76 3.32 7.86 10.08
N LEU A 77 3.07 7.33 11.28
CA LEU A 77 1.89 7.69 12.09
C LEU A 77 1.86 9.19 12.39
N LYS A 78 3.00 9.78 12.75
CA LYS A 78 3.11 11.23 12.96
C LYS A 78 2.76 12.02 11.70
N SER A 79 3.25 11.59 10.54
CA SER A 79 2.99 12.26 9.25
C SER A 79 1.51 12.18 8.87
N ILE A 80 0.88 11.02 9.07
CA ILE A 80 -0.56 10.82 8.84
C ILE A 80 -1.38 11.72 9.77
N ASN A 81 -1.04 11.75 11.06
CA ASN A 81 -1.70 12.62 12.03
C ASN A 81 -1.62 14.10 11.63
N GLN A 82 -0.44 14.56 11.22
CA GLN A 82 -0.25 15.92 10.72
C GLN A 82 -1.10 16.20 9.47
N ALA A 83 -1.14 15.28 8.51
CA ALA A 83 -1.95 15.44 7.31
C ALA A 83 -3.43 15.63 7.65
N PHE A 84 -3.99 14.82 8.55
CA PHE A 84 -5.39 14.97 8.97
C PHE A 84 -5.66 16.27 9.73
N THR A 85 -4.73 16.74 10.58
CA THR A 85 -4.89 18.04 11.26
C THR A 85 -4.97 19.21 10.27
N ILE A 86 -4.29 19.10 9.12
CA ILE A 86 -4.34 20.13 8.07
C ILE A 86 -5.67 20.05 7.30
N ILE A 87 -6.16 18.83 7.02
CA ILE A 87 -7.31 18.62 6.14
C ILE A 87 -8.63 18.98 6.85
N SER A 88 -8.86 18.58 8.11
CA SER A 88 -10.09 18.94 8.82
C SER A 88 -10.08 18.57 10.30
N ASN A 89 -10.47 19.51 11.16
CA ASN A 89 -10.79 19.24 12.57
C ASN A 89 -11.99 18.29 12.77
N LYS A 90 -12.81 18.06 11.73
CA LYS A 90 -13.99 17.17 11.80
C LYS A 90 -13.65 15.69 11.54
N GLN A 91 -12.43 15.38 11.09
CA GLN A 91 -11.99 14.01 10.78
C GLN A 91 -11.24 13.33 11.93
N THR A 92 -11.44 13.80 13.17
CA THR A 92 -10.86 13.19 14.37
C THR A 92 -11.73 12.12 15.00
N GLU A 93 -12.99 12.00 14.55
CA GLU A 93 -13.92 11.02 15.07
C GLU A 93 -13.46 9.59 14.74
N PRO A 94 -13.52 8.65 15.70
CA PRO A 94 -13.20 7.26 15.47
C PRO A 94 -14.00 6.67 14.30
N SER A 95 -13.39 5.74 13.59
CA SER A 95 -14.08 4.89 12.63
C SER A 95 -14.81 5.64 11.51
N ARG A 96 -14.35 6.84 11.13
CA ARG A 96 -15.00 7.68 10.10
C ARG A 96 -14.31 7.66 8.74
N ILE A 97 -13.15 7.01 8.64
CA ILE A 97 -12.34 7.01 7.42
C ILE A 97 -12.47 5.66 6.72
N ASP A 98 -12.96 5.70 5.49
CA ASP A 98 -12.87 4.57 4.57
C ASP A 98 -11.47 4.51 3.98
N VAL A 99 -10.83 3.34 4.09
CA VAL A 99 -9.49 3.12 3.56
C VAL A 99 -9.60 2.34 2.27
N ILE A 100 -9.12 2.93 1.17
CA ILE A 100 -9.09 2.31 -0.15
C ILE A 100 -7.63 2.10 -0.55
N CYS A 101 -7.22 0.85 -0.67
CA CYS A 101 -5.87 0.49 -1.11
C CYS A 101 -5.92 -0.06 -2.53
N LEU A 102 -5.24 0.62 -3.46
CA LEU A 102 -5.14 0.23 -4.86
C LEU A 102 -3.71 -0.24 -5.17
N GLY A 103 -3.58 -1.36 -5.87
CA GLY A 103 -2.29 -1.79 -6.43
C GLY A 103 -1.26 -2.26 -5.39
N LEU A 104 -1.71 -3.01 -4.39
CA LEU A 104 -0.83 -3.58 -3.35
C LEU A 104 0.15 -4.64 -3.93
N GLY A 105 -0.14 -5.20 -5.10
CA GLY A 105 0.44 -6.44 -5.59
C GLY A 105 -0.10 -7.65 -4.84
N ASN A 106 0.53 -8.81 -4.94
CA ASN A 106 0.05 -10.04 -4.29
C ASN A 106 0.85 -10.39 -3.01
N PRO A 107 0.28 -10.23 -1.80
CA PRO A 107 0.94 -10.56 -0.53
C PRO A 107 1.36 -12.02 -0.36
N ALA A 108 0.67 -12.98 -1.01
CA ALA A 108 1.06 -14.38 -0.93
C ALA A 108 2.35 -14.66 -1.73
N VAL A 109 2.59 -13.89 -2.80
CA VAL A 109 3.70 -14.11 -3.74
C VAL A 109 4.89 -13.19 -3.47
N HIS A 110 4.63 -11.91 -3.15
CA HIS A 110 5.68 -10.89 -3.07
C HIS A 110 5.88 -10.39 -1.65
N HIS A 111 7.12 -10.49 -1.16
CA HIS A 111 7.52 -10.00 0.15
C HIS A 111 7.24 -8.49 0.34
N ALA A 112 7.41 -7.68 -0.71
CA ALA A 112 7.11 -6.25 -0.66
C ALA A 112 5.61 -5.98 -0.42
N SER A 113 4.74 -6.67 -1.16
CA SER A 113 3.29 -6.60 -0.99
C SER A 113 2.84 -7.07 0.39
N LEU A 114 3.47 -8.14 0.90
CA LEU A 114 3.21 -8.63 2.25
C LEU A 114 3.64 -7.61 3.31
N ARG A 115 4.83 -7.01 3.18
CA ARG A 115 5.30 -5.95 4.10
C ARG A 115 4.40 -4.72 4.06
N GLN A 116 3.92 -4.32 2.88
CA GLN A 116 2.94 -3.24 2.76
C GLN A 116 1.62 -3.57 3.47
N LEU A 117 1.13 -4.81 3.35
CA LEU A 117 -0.07 -5.27 4.07
C LEU A 117 0.13 -5.22 5.59
N VAL A 118 1.32 -5.59 6.09
CA VAL A 118 1.65 -5.49 7.52
C VAL A 118 1.67 -4.04 7.99
N VAL A 119 2.25 -3.12 7.20
CA VAL A 119 2.24 -1.70 7.53
C VAL A 119 0.80 -1.16 7.57
N LEU A 120 -0.05 -1.54 6.62
CA LEU A 120 -1.47 -1.20 6.64
C LEU A 120 -2.15 -1.73 7.91
N ASP A 121 -1.94 -3.00 8.27
CA ASP A 121 -2.52 -3.58 9.48
C ASP A 121 -2.09 -2.85 10.75
N PHE A 122 -0.84 -2.34 10.81
CA PHE A 122 -0.39 -1.46 11.89
C PHE A 122 -1.10 -0.12 11.91
N LEU A 123 -1.28 0.52 10.77
CA LEU A 123 -2.04 1.77 10.71
C LEU A 123 -3.46 1.57 11.23
N LEU A 124 -4.13 0.50 10.83
CA LEU A 124 -5.47 0.15 11.32
C LEU A 124 -5.50 -0.27 12.80
N GLN A 125 -4.36 -0.66 13.38
CA GLN A 125 -4.25 -0.96 14.79
C GLN A 125 -4.04 0.30 15.63
N PHE A 126 -3.25 1.25 15.14
CA PHE A 126 -2.79 2.40 15.93
C PHE A 126 -3.54 3.71 15.64
N ASP A 127 -4.25 3.81 14.51
CA ASP A 127 -5.05 4.97 14.16
C ASP A 127 -6.54 4.70 14.41
N PRO A 128 -7.16 5.29 15.45
CA PRO A 128 -8.55 5.01 15.82
C PRO A 128 -9.57 5.51 14.79
N ARG A 129 -9.15 6.33 13.82
CA ARG A 129 -10.05 6.86 12.78
C ARG A 129 -10.32 5.84 11.68
N MET A 130 -9.48 4.82 11.56
CA MET A 130 -9.54 3.80 10.52
C MET A 130 -9.99 2.45 11.11
N GLU A 131 -10.80 1.70 10.37
CA GLU A 131 -11.27 0.37 10.79
C GLU A 131 -11.03 -0.68 9.70
N ARG A 132 -10.78 -1.92 10.12
CA ARG A 132 -10.62 -3.08 9.23
C ARG A 132 -11.87 -3.34 8.38
N SER A 133 -13.05 -3.30 8.99
CA SER A 133 -14.36 -3.45 8.34
C SER A 133 -14.67 -2.34 7.32
N ARG A 134 -13.95 -1.22 7.36
CA ARG A 134 -14.07 -0.09 6.42
C ARG A 134 -12.86 0.02 5.49
N THR A 135 -12.02 -1.01 5.48
CA THR A 135 -10.81 -1.05 4.66
C THR A 135 -10.99 -2.01 3.49
N HIS A 136 -10.84 -1.50 2.29
CA HIS A 136 -11.05 -2.20 1.04
C HIS A 136 -9.76 -2.26 0.23
N LEU A 137 -9.33 -3.48 -0.09
CA LEU A 137 -8.15 -3.74 -0.90
C LEU A 137 -8.57 -4.17 -2.30
N TYR A 138 -8.01 -3.51 -3.30
CA TYR A 138 -8.27 -3.75 -4.71
C TYR A 138 -6.96 -4.04 -5.43
N ASP A 139 -6.82 -5.28 -5.89
CA ASP A 139 -5.75 -5.65 -6.80
C ASP A 139 -6.17 -6.83 -7.68
N PRO A 140 -6.09 -6.71 -9.02
CA PRO A 140 -6.44 -7.80 -9.93
C PRO A 140 -5.51 -9.02 -9.77
N VAL A 141 -4.29 -8.85 -9.23
CA VAL A 141 -3.30 -9.94 -9.11
C VAL A 141 -3.42 -10.72 -7.80
N PHE A 142 -4.38 -10.39 -6.93
CA PHE A 142 -4.59 -11.17 -5.70
C PHE A 142 -4.96 -12.62 -6.02
N LYS A 143 -4.11 -13.56 -5.62
CA LYS A 143 -4.44 -14.99 -5.63
C LYS A 143 -5.29 -15.38 -4.44
N SER A 144 -5.84 -16.59 -4.47
CA SER A 144 -6.78 -17.12 -3.48
C SER A 144 -6.30 -16.94 -2.03
N VAL A 145 -5.04 -17.27 -1.76
CA VAL A 145 -4.43 -17.19 -0.43
C VAL A 145 -4.27 -15.75 0.05
N ALA A 146 -3.87 -14.83 -0.84
CA ALA A 146 -3.83 -13.41 -0.50
C ALA A 146 -5.22 -12.88 -0.13
N ARG A 147 -6.26 -13.25 -0.89
CA ARG A 147 -7.64 -12.87 -0.58
C ARG A 147 -8.08 -13.44 0.77
N ALA A 148 -7.74 -14.69 1.05
CA ALA A 148 -8.04 -15.34 2.33
C ALA A 148 -7.34 -14.65 3.51
N LEU A 149 -6.05 -14.30 3.37
CA LEU A 149 -5.30 -13.55 4.36
C LEU A 149 -5.96 -12.20 4.66
N ILE A 150 -6.26 -11.40 3.62
CA ILE A 150 -6.85 -10.07 3.79
C ILE A 150 -8.21 -10.16 4.51
N ARG A 151 -9.05 -11.14 4.16
CA ARG A 151 -10.33 -11.40 4.84
C ARG A 151 -10.12 -11.84 6.29
N LYS A 152 -9.12 -12.69 6.57
CA LYS A 152 -8.77 -13.13 7.92
C LYS A 152 -8.30 -11.97 8.80
N LEU A 153 -7.68 -10.95 8.21
CA LEU A 153 -7.34 -9.70 8.88
C LEU A 153 -8.56 -8.75 9.05
N GLY A 154 -9.77 -9.17 8.69
CA GLY A 154 -11.01 -8.40 8.86
C GLY A 154 -11.24 -7.30 7.82
N MET A 155 -10.50 -7.33 6.70
CA MET A 155 -10.61 -6.34 5.61
C MET A 155 -11.39 -6.89 4.42
N HIS A 156 -11.91 -5.99 3.59
CA HIS A 156 -12.65 -6.34 2.38
C HIS A 156 -11.69 -6.51 1.19
N VAL A 157 -11.94 -7.55 0.40
CA VAL A 157 -11.34 -7.74 -0.92
C VAL A 157 -12.42 -7.67 -1.95
N SER A 158 -12.38 -6.65 -2.79
CA SER A 158 -13.33 -6.48 -3.87
C SER A 158 -12.80 -7.16 -5.13
N ILE A 159 -13.71 -7.82 -5.84
CA ILE A 159 -13.46 -8.46 -7.14
C ILE A 159 -14.22 -7.59 -8.14
N PHE A 160 -13.53 -7.04 -9.15
CA PHE A 160 -14.21 -6.51 -10.33
C PHE A 160 -14.60 -7.68 -11.23
#